data_AF-A0A3D0P4K3-F1
#
_entry.id   AF-A0A3D0P4K3-F1
#
_cell.length_a   1.000
_cell.length_b   1.000
_cell.length_c   1.000
_cell.angle_alpha   90.00
_cell.angle_beta   90.00
_cell.angle_gamma   90.00
#
_symmetry.space_group_name_H-M   'P 1'
#
loop_
_entity.id
_entity.type
_entity.pdbx_description
1 polymer ?
#
loop_
_entity_poly.entity_id
_entity_poly.type
_entity_poly.pdbx_seq_one_letter_code
_entity_poly.pdbx_strand_id
1 'polypeptide(L)'
;MIKLESIITDLPDPASADRFLERFAELHPRDHRRLMADEAVLSDVLALASFSPLIAQTLLQSPEHVAWLRRRRSGAAVRDKDEMLESLARFSLTNSQIEPHVQLARFRRRELMRIFLRDIRRLATIAEITDEISTLADAILEHALRLARQEMDNRFGQPLATDARGRKTPAEFCIVSLGKLGSRELNYSSDIDLLFIYSDDGMTSGSGSRGTVTNREYFVKLAERVIKLVGEASGEGSAYRVDLRLRPNGRVGPLALSLEETVRYYEETARPWERQVLIRSRSSAGDAGIFKNFSTRVEPFVFAADQDVAEALQNVLCSKQKIDLEQILARGFDVKLGRGGIREIE
;
A
#
# COMPACT_ATOMS: atom_id res chain seq x y z
N MET A 1 38.24 15.11 -1.01
CA MET A 1 37.39 16.21 -1.52
C MET A 1 37.21 15.99 -3.00
N ILE A 2 36.24 15.15 -3.38
CA ILE A 2 35.63 15.32 -4.70
C ILE A 2 34.98 16.71 -4.62
N LYS A 3 35.35 17.62 -5.53
CA LYS A 3 34.79 18.99 -5.50
C LYS A 3 33.28 18.87 -5.72
N LEU A 4 32.47 19.60 -4.95
CA LEU A 4 31.00 19.69 -5.09
C LEU A 4 30.56 19.72 -6.56
N GLU A 5 31.28 20.49 -7.38
CA GLU A 5 31.12 20.61 -8.83
C GLU A 5 31.11 19.26 -9.56
N SER A 6 31.99 18.33 -9.20
CA SER A 6 32.04 16.99 -9.80
C SER A 6 30.80 16.17 -9.42
N ILE A 7 30.29 16.27 -8.19
CA ILE A 7 29.06 15.57 -7.79
C ILE A 7 27.87 16.10 -8.60
N ILE A 8 27.77 17.43 -8.76
CA ILE A 8 26.64 18.07 -9.43
C ILE A 8 26.65 17.83 -10.93
N THR A 9 27.83 17.85 -11.57
CA THR A 9 27.97 17.67 -13.02
C THR A 9 27.48 16.30 -13.50
N ASP A 10 27.63 15.27 -12.67
CA ASP A 10 27.25 13.89 -13.01
C ASP A 10 25.75 13.57 -12.74
N LEU A 11 24.96 14.56 -12.28
CA LEU A 11 23.52 14.39 -12.01
C LEU A 11 22.68 14.57 -13.29
N PRO A 12 21.48 13.95 -13.38
CA PRO A 12 20.63 14.06 -14.55
C PRO A 12 20.08 15.48 -14.78
N ASP A 13 20.01 16.29 -13.73
CA ASP A 13 19.66 17.71 -13.79
C ASP A 13 20.53 18.49 -12.79
N PRO A 14 21.73 18.93 -13.21
CA PRO A 14 22.66 19.69 -12.38
C PRO A 14 22.05 21.02 -11.90
N ALA A 15 21.31 21.71 -12.77
CA ALA A 15 20.70 23.00 -12.46
C ALA A 15 19.63 22.89 -11.37
N SER A 16 18.88 21.78 -11.32
CA SER A 16 17.95 21.50 -10.22
C SER A 16 18.67 21.21 -8.89
N ALA A 17 19.83 20.55 -8.91
CA ALA A 17 20.65 20.36 -7.72
C ALA A 17 21.17 21.69 -7.15
N ASP A 18 21.67 22.58 -8.00
CA ASP A 18 22.14 23.91 -7.59
C ASP A 18 21.01 24.72 -6.94
N ARG A 19 19.85 24.83 -7.62
CA ARG A 19 18.67 25.52 -7.08
C ARG A 19 18.20 24.91 -5.76
N PHE A 20 18.27 23.60 -5.62
CA PHE A 20 17.92 22.94 -4.37
C PHE A 20 18.88 23.33 -3.24
N LEU A 21 20.20 23.31 -3.49
CA LEU A 21 21.21 23.68 -2.49
C LEU A 21 21.08 25.12 -2.03
N GLU A 22 20.92 26.05 -2.98
CA GLU A 22 20.72 27.48 -2.68
C GLU A 22 19.51 27.67 -1.77
N ARG A 23 18.35 27.11 -2.16
CA ARG A 23 17.12 27.21 -1.36
C ARG A 23 17.24 26.49 -0.01
N PHE A 24 17.92 25.36 0.06
CA PHE A 24 18.13 24.63 1.30
C PHE A 24 19.06 25.40 2.26
N ALA A 25 20.07 26.10 1.73
CA ALA A 25 20.94 26.97 2.50
C ALA A 25 20.20 28.19 3.07
N GLU A 26 19.32 28.81 2.26
CA GLU A 26 18.49 29.94 2.66
C GLU A 26 17.47 29.56 3.75
N LEU A 27 16.73 28.47 3.54
CA LEU A 27 15.65 28.06 4.45
C LEU A 27 16.20 27.36 5.71
N HIS A 28 17.26 26.56 5.58
CA HIS A 28 17.77 25.67 6.64
C HIS A 28 19.29 25.79 6.84
N PRO A 29 19.82 26.97 7.20
CA PRO A 29 21.27 27.23 7.22
C PRO A 29 22.06 26.34 8.20
N ARG A 30 21.41 25.81 9.25
CA ARG A 30 22.04 24.87 10.19
C ARG A 30 22.18 23.47 9.60
N ASP A 31 21.13 22.96 8.96
CA ASP A 31 21.15 21.62 8.36
C ASP A 31 21.94 21.62 7.05
N HIS A 32 21.94 22.71 6.29
CA HIS A 32 22.82 22.90 5.15
C HIS A 32 24.30 22.74 5.53
N ARG A 33 24.77 23.40 6.61
CA ARG A 33 26.15 23.23 7.09
C ARG A 33 26.49 21.78 7.45
N ARG A 34 25.54 21.04 8.03
CA ARG A 34 25.71 19.61 8.36
C ARG A 34 25.74 18.75 7.11
N LEU A 35 24.90 19.06 6.12
CA LEU A 35 24.85 18.37 4.84
C LEU A 35 26.17 18.54 4.09
N MET A 36 26.70 19.77 4.03
CA MET A 36 27.98 20.09 3.40
C MET A 36 29.19 19.42 4.09
N ALA A 37 29.06 19.04 5.37
CA ALA A 37 30.10 18.34 6.11
C ALA A 37 30.11 16.82 5.87
N ASP A 38 29.09 16.27 5.22
CA ASP A 38 28.92 14.84 4.96
C ASP A 38 28.75 14.60 3.44
N GLU A 39 29.88 14.46 2.75
CA GLU A 39 29.95 14.31 1.28
C GLU A 39 29.08 13.16 0.76
N ALA A 40 28.99 12.09 1.56
CA ALA A 40 28.15 10.95 1.30
C ALA A 40 26.66 11.36 1.25
N VAL A 41 26.15 11.91 2.35
CA VAL A 41 24.73 12.30 2.45
C VAL A 41 24.39 13.42 1.48
N LEU A 42 25.32 14.36 1.25
CA LEU A 42 25.20 15.39 0.24
C LEU A 42 24.95 14.77 -1.14
N SER A 43 25.77 13.81 -1.55
CA SER A 43 25.58 13.12 -2.84
C SER A 43 24.19 12.47 -2.93
N ASP A 44 23.71 11.81 -1.88
CA ASP A 44 22.38 11.17 -1.88
C ASP A 44 21.24 12.18 -1.98
N VAL A 45 21.32 13.27 -1.22
CA VAL A 45 20.32 14.35 -1.22
C VAL A 45 20.25 15.05 -2.57
N LEU A 46 21.40 15.34 -3.20
CA LEU A 46 21.43 15.95 -4.53
C LEU A 46 20.90 15.01 -5.60
N ALA A 47 21.23 13.72 -5.54
CA ALA A 47 20.64 12.72 -6.44
C ALA A 47 19.11 12.73 -6.31
N LEU A 48 18.58 12.65 -5.09
CA LEU A 48 17.12 12.72 -4.87
C LEU A 48 16.49 13.99 -5.44
N ALA A 49 17.12 15.15 -5.21
CA ALA A 49 16.60 16.43 -5.67
C ALA A 49 16.64 16.59 -7.20
N SER A 50 17.70 16.11 -7.86
CA SER A 50 17.83 16.15 -9.33
C SER A 50 16.91 15.17 -10.05
N PHE A 51 16.66 13.98 -9.48
CA PHE A 51 15.77 13.00 -10.09
C PHE A 51 14.29 13.29 -9.87
N SER A 52 13.92 14.05 -8.83
CA SER A 52 12.52 14.32 -8.50
C SER A 52 12.29 15.69 -7.87
N PRO A 53 11.64 16.63 -8.59
CA PRO A 53 11.23 17.93 -8.02
C PRO A 53 10.31 17.78 -6.79
N LEU A 54 9.50 16.72 -6.75
CA LEU A 54 8.62 16.42 -5.62
C LEU A 54 9.42 16.05 -4.36
N ILE A 55 10.46 15.24 -4.51
CA ILE A 55 11.34 14.88 -3.39
C ILE A 55 12.18 16.10 -2.96
N ALA A 56 12.67 16.90 -3.91
CA ALA A 56 13.35 18.16 -3.61
C ALA A 56 12.48 19.08 -2.74
N GLN A 57 11.20 19.27 -3.12
CA GLN A 57 10.25 20.06 -2.34
C GLN A 57 9.98 19.45 -0.97
N THR A 58 9.87 18.13 -0.88
CA THR A 58 9.69 17.41 0.40
C THR A 58 10.86 17.67 1.34
N LEU A 59 12.10 17.58 0.84
CA LEU A 59 13.31 17.82 1.64
C LEU A 59 13.42 19.28 2.10
N LEU A 60 12.94 20.24 1.29
CA LEU A 60 12.85 21.66 1.66
C LEU A 60 11.78 21.92 2.72
N GLN A 61 10.64 21.24 2.65
CA GLN A 61 9.55 21.39 3.64
C GLN A 61 9.86 20.68 4.96
N SER A 62 10.67 19.62 4.92
CA SER A 62 10.91 18.73 6.05
C SER A 62 12.39 18.32 6.14
N PRO A 63 13.30 19.21 6.59
CA PRO A 63 14.74 18.98 6.61
C PRO A 63 15.16 17.81 7.53
N GLU A 64 14.29 17.38 8.46
CA GLU A 64 14.53 16.21 9.32
C GLU A 64 14.72 14.91 8.53
N HIS A 65 14.21 14.85 7.29
CA HIS A 65 14.41 13.73 6.38
C HIS A 65 15.89 13.56 5.99
N VAL A 66 16.64 14.66 5.86
CA VAL A 66 18.09 14.63 5.59
C VAL A 66 18.83 13.98 6.76
N ALA A 67 18.50 14.40 7.99
CA ALA A 67 19.08 13.82 9.20
C ALA A 67 18.73 12.35 9.38
N TRP A 68 17.53 11.95 8.95
CA TRP A 68 17.10 10.56 8.96
C TRP A 68 17.83 9.71 7.91
N LEU A 69 17.97 10.18 6.67
CA LEU A 69 18.73 9.50 5.60
C LEU A 69 20.17 9.22 6.02
N ARG A 70 20.84 10.21 6.63
CA ARG A 70 22.20 10.06 7.18
C ARG A 70 22.33 8.87 8.13
N ARG A 71 21.37 8.67 9.03
CA ARG A 71 21.38 7.53 9.98
C ARG A 71 21.12 6.19 9.32
N ARG A 72 20.53 6.18 8.12
CA ARG A 72 20.08 4.96 7.42
C ARG A 72 20.99 4.53 6.29
N ARG A 73 21.97 5.35 5.89
CA ARG A 73 22.95 5.01 4.84
C ARG A 73 23.67 3.68 5.12
N SER A 74 23.89 3.32 6.39
CA SER A 74 24.55 2.06 6.77
C SER A 74 23.65 0.83 6.72
N GLY A 75 22.34 0.97 6.50
CA GLY A 75 21.37 -0.13 6.41
C GLY A 75 20.95 -0.35 4.96
N ALA A 76 21.78 -1.06 4.19
CA ALA A 76 21.58 -1.28 2.75
C ALA A 76 20.58 -2.41 2.40
N ALA A 77 20.01 -3.08 3.40
CA ALA A 77 19.14 -4.23 3.18
C ALA A 77 17.71 -3.82 2.81
N VAL A 78 17.08 -4.64 1.95
CA VAL A 78 15.63 -4.67 1.78
C VAL A 78 15.01 -4.90 3.15
N ARG A 79 14.04 -4.07 3.53
CA ARG A 79 13.38 -4.20 4.82
C ARG A 79 12.15 -5.09 4.69
N ASP A 80 12.07 -6.10 5.54
CA ASP A 80 10.87 -6.91 5.65
C ASP A 80 9.74 -6.15 6.36
N LYS A 81 8.56 -6.79 6.41
CA LYS A 81 7.35 -6.20 6.99
C LYS A 81 7.51 -5.88 8.47
N ASP A 82 8.20 -6.73 9.24
CA ASP A 82 8.35 -6.58 10.68
C ASP A 82 9.28 -5.40 11.00
N GLU A 83 10.40 -5.30 10.29
CA GLU A 83 11.28 -4.15 10.37
C GLU A 83 10.58 -2.83 10.02
N MET A 84 9.71 -2.83 9.00
CA MET A 84 8.92 -1.67 8.62
C MET A 84 7.90 -1.32 9.70
N LEU A 85 7.22 -2.31 10.29
CA LEU A 85 6.28 -2.12 11.39
C LEU A 85 6.95 -1.55 12.63
N GLU A 86 8.12 -2.04 13.01
CA GLU A 86 8.88 -1.48 14.13
C GLU A 86 9.31 -0.03 13.87
N SER A 87 9.73 0.26 12.63
CA SER A 87 10.11 1.60 12.21
C SER A 87 8.93 2.56 12.26
N LEU A 88 7.75 2.08 11.86
CA LEU A 88 6.50 2.83 11.88
C LEU A 88 6.03 3.05 13.32
N ALA A 89 6.06 2.03 14.18
CA ALA A 89 5.72 2.16 15.59
C ALA A 89 6.61 3.20 16.28
N ARG A 90 7.94 3.15 16.07
CA ARG A 90 8.87 4.16 16.57
C ARG A 90 8.56 5.56 16.03
N PHE A 91 8.25 5.67 14.74
CA PHE A 91 7.90 6.94 14.12
C PHE A 91 6.59 7.52 14.71
N SER A 92 5.56 6.71 14.87
CA SER A 92 4.29 7.12 15.46
C SER A 92 4.44 7.56 16.92
N LEU A 93 5.25 6.86 17.72
CA LEU A 93 5.53 7.26 19.10
C LEU A 93 6.20 8.64 19.18
N THR A 94 7.17 8.94 18.31
CA THR A 94 7.84 10.24 18.29
C THR A 94 7.00 11.37 17.67
N ASN A 95 5.87 11.02 17.04
CA ASN A 95 4.97 11.96 16.35
C ASN A 95 3.55 11.88 16.88
N SER A 96 3.35 11.48 18.15
CA SER A 96 2.03 11.22 18.74
C SER A 96 1.10 12.43 18.78
N GLN A 97 1.63 13.64 18.63
CA GLN A 97 0.87 14.90 18.58
C GLN A 97 0.21 15.14 17.20
N ILE A 98 0.56 14.34 16.20
CA ILE A 98 0.04 14.45 14.85
C ILE A 98 -1.09 13.44 14.67
N GLU A 99 -2.13 13.82 13.92
CA GLU A 99 -3.21 12.90 13.57
C GLU A 99 -2.70 11.61 12.89
N PRO A 100 -3.22 10.42 13.24
CA PRO A 100 -2.68 9.15 12.74
C PRO A 100 -2.60 9.02 11.22
N HIS A 101 -3.59 9.52 10.48
CA HIS A 101 -3.58 9.47 9.00
C HIS A 101 -2.42 10.29 8.40
N VAL A 102 -2.09 11.43 9.00
CA VAL A 102 -0.94 12.26 8.61
C VAL A 102 0.37 11.57 8.95
N GLN A 103 0.45 10.89 10.10
CA GLN A 103 1.63 10.09 10.46
C GLN A 103 1.91 9.00 9.41
N LEU A 104 0.87 8.27 8.97
CA LEU A 104 1.00 7.24 7.94
C LEU A 104 1.47 7.83 6.60
N ALA A 105 0.92 8.98 6.18
CA ALA A 105 1.33 9.67 4.96
C ALA A 105 2.81 10.13 5.01
N ARG A 106 3.23 10.73 6.13
CA ARG A 106 4.63 11.17 6.34
C ARG A 106 5.59 9.99 6.38
N PHE A 107 5.23 8.91 7.08
CA PHE A 107 6.05 7.70 7.13
C PHE A 107 6.23 7.08 5.74
N ARG A 108 5.13 6.94 4.99
CA ARG A 108 5.20 6.45 3.61
C ARG A 108 6.13 7.28 2.76
N ARG A 109 6.00 8.61 2.80
CA ARG A 109 6.83 9.50 1.98
C ARG A 109 8.31 9.35 2.33
N ARG A 110 8.64 9.29 3.62
CA ARG A 110 9.99 9.09 4.11
C ARG A 110 10.59 7.77 3.61
N GLU A 111 9.85 6.66 3.70
CA GLU A 111 10.33 5.36 3.24
C GLU A 111 10.39 5.27 1.71
N LEU A 112 9.42 5.83 0.97
CA LEU A 112 9.48 5.89 -0.49
C LEU A 112 10.68 6.68 -0.99
N MET A 113 11.05 7.77 -0.32
CA MET A 113 12.27 8.52 -0.65
C MET A 113 13.53 7.64 -0.48
N ARG A 114 13.59 6.82 0.58
CA ARG A 114 14.70 5.85 0.77
C ARG A 114 14.71 4.80 -0.33
N ILE A 115 13.55 4.23 -0.65
CA ILE A 115 13.41 3.21 -1.71
C ILE A 115 13.80 3.80 -3.07
N PHE A 116 13.35 5.03 -3.37
CA PHE A 116 13.70 5.75 -4.59
C PHE A 116 15.20 6.05 -4.69
N LEU A 117 15.85 6.41 -3.58
CA LEU A 117 17.31 6.55 -3.55
C LEU A 117 18.01 5.24 -3.94
N ARG A 118 17.54 4.09 -3.44
CA ARG A 118 18.10 2.78 -3.82
C ARG A 118 17.91 2.48 -5.29
N ASP A 119 16.73 2.80 -5.83
CA ASP A 119 16.39 2.61 -7.25
C ASP A 119 17.31 3.45 -8.17
N ILE A 120 17.38 4.77 -7.97
CA ILE A 120 18.21 5.66 -8.81
C ILE A 120 19.71 5.38 -8.69
N ARG A 121 20.16 4.86 -7.54
CA ARG A 121 21.55 4.42 -7.31
C ARG A 121 21.81 3.00 -7.81
N ARG A 122 20.80 2.31 -8.36
CA ARG A 122 20.85 0.93 -8.86
C ARG A 122 21.41 -0.05 -7.82
N LEU A 123 21.02 0.15 -6.55
CA LEU A 123 21.40 -0.70 -5.42
C LEU A 123 20.44 -1.88 -5.23
N ALA A 124 19.43 -2.00 -6.08
CA ALA A 124 18.43 -3.04 -6.07
C ALA A 124 17.89 -3.27 -7.49
N THR A 125 17.39 -4.47 -7.74
CA THR A 125 16.63 -4.81 -8.94
C THR A 125 15.22 -4.22 -8.87
N ILE A 126 14.55 -4.11 -10.03
CA ILE A 126 13.15 -3.65 -10.08
C ILE A 126 12.24 -4.52 -9.21
N ALA A 127 12.45 -5.85 -9.20
CA ALA A 127 11.67 -6.78 -8.39
C ALA A 127 11.83 -6.49 -6.88
N GLU A 128 13.05 -6.24 -6.42
CA GLU A 128 13.31 -5.87 -5.02
C GLU A 128 12.71 -4.50 -4.66
N ILE A 129 12.73 -3.54 -5.58
CA ILE A 129 12.11 -2.23 -5.38
C ILE A 129 10.59 -2.35 -5.26
N THR A 130 9.93 -3.05 -6.19
CA THR A 130 8.47 -3.20 -6.14
C THR A 130 8.01 -4.05 -4.96
N ASP A 131 8.78 -5.05 -4.57
CA ASP A 131 8.53 -5.83 -3.36
C ASP A 131 8.65 -4.95 -2.09
N GLU A 132 9.66 -4.09 -2.01
CA GLU A 132 9.84 -3.20 -0.88
C GLU A 132 8.73 -2.12 -0.81
N ILE A 133 8.28 -1.57 -1.95
CA ILE A 133 7.12 -0.66 -2.01
C ILE A 133 5.84 -1.37 -1.54
N SER A 134 5.68 -2.64 -1.92
CA SER A 134 4.54 -3.47 -1.52
C SER A 134 4.56 -3.80 -0.03
N THR A 135 5.73 -4.13 0.51
CA THR A 135 5.97 -4.37 1.93
C THR A 135 5.68 -3.12 2.77
N LEU A 136 5.99 -1.93 2.26
CA LEU A 136 5.61 -0.66 2.89
C LEU A 136 4.10 -0.48 3.00
N ALA A 137 3.36 -0.83 1.94
CA ALA A 137 1.90 -0.77 1.96
C ALA A 137 1.33 -1.75 3.00
N ASP A 138 1.86 -2.98 3.06
CA ASP A 138 1.45 -3.99 4.03
C ASP A 138 1.67 -3.53 5.48
N ALA A 139 2.84 -2.95 5.78
CA ALA A 139 3.15 -2.46 7.11
C ALA A 139 2.22 -1.30 7.53
N ILE A 140 1.90 -0.40 6.59
CA ILE A 140 0.95 0.70 6.83
C ILE A 140 -0.47 0.17 7.05
N LEU A 141 -0.92 -0.78 6.24
CA LEU A 141 -2.24 -1.41 6.39
C LEU A 141 -2.37 -2.13 7.73
N GLU A 142 -1.36 -2.89 8.11
CA GLU A 142 -1.30 -3.63 9.37
C GLU A 142 -1.31 -2.67 10.58
N HIS A 143 -0.54 -1.58 10.53
CA HIS A 143 -0.57 -0.57 11.59
C HIS A 143 -1.92 0.16 11.67
N ALA A 144 -2.50 0.53 10.52
CA ALA A 144 -3.82 1.16 10.45
C ALA A 144 -4.91 0.23 11.00
N LEU A 145 -4.84 -1.08 10.69
CA LEU A 145 -5.75 -2.10 11.22
C LEU A 145 -5.68 -2.18 12.74
N ARG A 146 -4.48 -2.17 13.33
CA ARG A 146 -4.31 -2.20 14.80
C ARG A 146 -4.94 -0.97 15.48
N LEU A 147 -4.71 0.22 14.92
CA LEU A 147 -5.31 1.46 15.43
C LEU A 147 -6.84 1.45 15.30
N ALA A 148 -7.35 1.04 14.14
CA ALA A 148 -8.78 0.95 13.88
C ALA A 148 -9.46 -0.07 14.80
N ARG A 149 -8.83 -1.24 15.00
CA ARG A 149 -9.34 -2.29 15.87
C ARG A 149 -9.41 -1.84 17.32
N GLN A 150 -8.37 -1.19 17.83
CA GLN A 150 -8.38 -0.60 19.17
C GLN A 150 -9.54 0.39 19.34
N GLU A 151 -9.79 1.26 18.35
CA GLU A 151 -10.90 2.21 18.37
C GLU A 151 -12.26 1.50 18.37
N MET A 152 -12.43 0.44 17.56
CA MET A 152 -13.67 -0.33 17.48
C MET A 152 -13.92 -1.15 18.75
N ASP A 153 -12.90 -1.79 19.31
CA ASP A 153 -12.99 -2.57 20.55
C ASP A 153 -13.39 -1.68 21.74
N ASN A 154 -12.84 -0.46 21.84
CA ASN A 154 -13.25 0.52 22.85
C ASN A 154 -14.72 0.96 22.70
N ARG A 155 -15.27 0.89 21.50
CA ARG A 155 -16.66 1.27 21.22
C ARG A 155 -17.64 0.12 21.41
N PHE A 156 -17.33 -1.06 20.92
CA PHE A 156 -18.30 -2.15 20.81
C PHE A 156 -17.91 -3.42 21.56
N GLY A 157 -16.67 -3.49 22.06
CA GLY A 157 -16.05 -4.73 22.53
C GLY A 157 -15.57 -5.60 21.36
N GLN A 158 -14.80 -6.65 21.70
CA GLN A 158 -14.23 -7.56 20.71
C GLN A 158 -15.34 -8.35 19.99
N PRO A 159 -15.27 -8.53 18.65
CA PRO A 159 -16.21 -9.37 17.92
C PRO A 159 -16.01 -10.85 18.30
N LEU A 160 -17.10 -11.55 18.59
CA LEU A 160 -17.08 -12.95 19.02
C LEU A 160 -17.88 -13.82 18.05
N ALA A 161 -17.38 -15.03 17.83
CA ALA A 161 -18.04 -16.12 17.13
C ALA A 161 -18.28 -17.28 18.09
N THR A 162 -19.16 -18.20 17.71
CA THR A 162 -19.38 -19.45 18.45
C THR A 162 -18.79 -20.59 17.63
N ASP A 163 -17.79 -21.29 18.17
CA ASP A 163 -17.20 -22.44 17.49
C ASP A 163 -18.15 -23.66 17.46
N ALA A 164 -17.78 -24.70 16.72
CA ALA A 164 -18.56 -25.94 16.62
C ALA A 164 -18.80 -26.66 17.97
N ARG A 165 -18.06 -26.29 19.02
CA ARG A 165 -18.20 -26.83 20.39
C ARG A 165 -19.01 -25.90 21.30
N GLY A 166 -19.60 -24.83 20.76
CA GLY A 166 -20.38 -23.85 21.51
C GLY A 166 -19.54 -22.84 22.29
N ARG A 167 -18.21 -22.80 22.10
CA ARG A 167 -17.32 -21.88 22.82
C ARG A 167 -17.26 -20.54 22.10
N LYS A 168 -17.19 -19.46 22.87
CA LYS A 168 -16.96 -18.11 22.33
C LYS A 168 -15.48 -17.94 21.98
N THR A 169 -15.20 -17.61 20.72
CA THR A 169 -13.86 -17.30 20.22
C THR A 169 -13.87 -15.94 19.55
N PRO A 170 -12.73 -15.21 19.52
CA PRO A 170 -12.63 -14.00 18.71
C PRO A 170 -12.98 -14.28 17.25
N ALA A 171 -13.76 -13.38 16.64
CA ALA A 171 -13.88 -13.34 15.19
C ALA A 171 -12.73 -12.48 14.64
N GLU A 172 -12.10 -12.98 13.59
CA GLU A 172 -10.88 -12.39 13.04
C GLU A 172 -11.17 -11.61 11.75
N PHE A 173 -10.21 -10.81 11.30
CA PHE A 173 -10.33 -9.95 10.11
C PHE A 173 -9.06 -10.03 9.27
N CYS A 174 -9.23 -10.03 7.95
CA CYS A 174 -8.15 -10.05 6.98
C CYS A 174 -8.37 -8.97 5.92
N ILE A 175 -7.32 -8.20 5.66
CA ILE A 175 -7.20 -7.34 4.49
C ILE A 175 -6.51 -8.17 3.41
N VAL A 176 -7.23 -8.43 2.33
CA VAL A 176 -6.73 -9.08 1.12
C VAL A 176 -6.37 -7.99 0.13
N SER A 177 -5.15 -8.03 -0.36
CA SER A 177 -4.70 -7.17 -1.44
C SER A 177 -4.85 -7.85 -2.78
N LEU A 178 -5.30 -7.10 -3.78
CA LEU A 178 -5.53 -7.54 -5.15
C LEU A 178 -4.55 -6.84 -6.11
N GLY A 179 -4.53 -7.28 -7.36
CA GLY A 179 -3.78 -6.64 -8.44
C GLY A 179 -2.29 -6.48 -8.10
N LYS A 180 -1.74 -5.28 -8.33
CA LYS A 180 -0.31 -5.01 -8.14
C LYS A 180 0.16 -5.20 -6.70
N LEU A 181 -0.62 -4.79 -5.71
CA LEU A 181 -0.26 -5.06 -4.31
C LEU A 181 -0.34 -6.54 -4.01
N GLY A 182 -1.35 -7.22 -4.59
CA GLY A 182 -1.52 -8.66 -4.53
C GLY A 182 -0.32 -9.45 -5.04
N SER A 183 0.28 -9.04 -6.16
CA SER A 183 1.48 -9.67 -6.74
C SER A 183 2.82 -9.08 -6.26
N ARG A 184 2.80 -8.14 -5.31
CA ARG A 184 4.01 -7.47 -4.78
C ARG A 184 4.76 -6.62 -5.83
N GLU A 185 4.00 -6.03 -6.76
CA GLU A 185 4.45 -5.25 -7.90
C GLU A 185 3.97 -3.79 -7.84
N LEU A 186 3.82 -3.21 -6.65
CA LEU A 186 3.41 -1.80 -6.54
C LEU A 186 4.45 -0.85 -7.14
N ASN A 187 3.96 0.14 -7.89
CA ASN A 187 4.74 1.32 -8.31
C ASN A 187 4.55 2.48 -7.32
N TYR A 188 5.42 3.50 -7.36
CA TYR A 188 5.42 4.67 -6.47
C TYR A 188 4.09 5.44 -6.33
N SER A 189 3.25 5.45 -7.37
CA SER A 189 1.97 6.19 -7.41
C SER A 189 0.74 5.28 -7.58
N SER A 190 0.91 3.97 -7.35
CA SER A 190 -0.19 3.00 -7.51
C SER A 190 -1.25 3.15 -6.43
N ASP A 191 -2.50 2.92 -6.82
CA ASP A 191 -3.60 2.69 -5.90
C ASP A 191 -3.44 1.31 -5.26
N ILE A 192 -4.09 1.09 -4.13
CA ILE A 192 -4.15 -0.21 -3.48
C ILE A 192 -5.55 -0.80 -3.61
N ASP A 193 -5.65 -1.91 -4.32
CA ASP A 193 -6.88 -2.67 -4.49
C ASP A 193 -7.07 -3.61 -3.30
N LEU A 194 -8.15 -3.44 -2.53
CA LEU A 194 -8.39 -4.20 -1.30
C LEU A 194 -9.75 -4.91 -1.28
N LEU A 195 -9.77 -6.05 -0.61
CA LEU A 195 -10.94 -6.83 -0.22
C LEU A 195 -10.87 -7.12 1.29
N PHE A 196 -11.98 -6.94 2.00
CA PHE A 196 -12.04 -7.15 3.45
C PHE A 196 -12.90 -8.37 3.78
N ILE A 197 -12.31 -9.33 4.49
CA ILE A 197 -12.96 -10.59 4.87
C ILE A 197 -12.86 -10.75 6.39
N TYR A 198 -13.97 -11.11 7.04
CA TYR A 198 -13.96 -11.53 8.45
C TYR A 198 -14.33 -13.00 8.58
N SER A 199 -13.91 -13.64 9.67
CA SER A 199 -14.02 -15.09 9.82
C SER A 199 -15.48 -15.56 9.91
N ASP A 200 -16.26 -14.99 10.83
CA ASP A 200 -17.57 -15.54 11.20
C ASP A 200 -18.58 -14.46 11.63
N ASP A 201 -19.85 -14.75 11.38
CA ASP A 201 -20.98 -13.99 11.93
C ASP A 201 -21.10 -14.19 13.44
N GLY A 202 -21.73 -13.21 14.10
CA GLY A 202 -21.84 -13.19 15.54
C GLY A 202 -22.13 -11.79 16.06
N MET A 203 -21.80 -11.58 17.34
CA MET A 203 -22.01 -10.31 18.04
C MET A 203 -20.74 -9.93 18.78
N THR A 204 -20.52 -8.64 18.95
CA THR A 204 -19.46 -8.14 19.82
C THR A 204 -19.73 -8.48 21.28
N SER A 205 -18.69 -8.46 22.13
CA SER A 205 -18.83 -8.69 23.57
C SER A 205 -19.72 -7.64 24.26
N GLY A 206 -19.91 -6.47 23.64
CA GLY A 206 -20.67 -5.36 24.22
C GLY A 206 -19.96 -4.65 25.36
N SER A 207 -18.69 -4.97 25.64
CA SER A 207 -17.91 -4.38 26.74
C SER A 207 -17.43 -2.95 26.47
N GLY A 208 -17.75 -2.40 25.29
CA GLY A 208 -17.38 -1.04 24.90
C GLY A 208 -18.46 0.01 25.22
N SER A 209 -18.14 1.27 24.92
CA SER A 209 -18.99 2.44 25.22
C SER A 209 -20.34 2.51 24.47
N ARG A 210 -20.56 1.70 23.43
CA ARG A 210 -21.74 1.73 22.54
C ARG A 210 -22.51 0.40 22.51
N GLY A 211 -22.27 -0.50 23.47
CA GLY A 211 -22.98 -1.77 23.61
C GLY A 211 -22.68 -2.76 22.46
N THR A 212 -23.56 -3.75 22.33
CA THR A 212 -23.39 -4.88 21.40
C THR A 212 -23.86 -4.53 19.99
N VAL A 213 -23.07 -4.90 18.97
CA VAL A 213 -23.44 -4.85 17.55
C VAL A 213 -23.14 -6.19 16.87
N THR A 214 -23.66 -6.38 15.65
CA THR A 214 -23.31 -7.58 14.85
C THR A 214 -21.85 -7.52 14.41
N ASN A 215 -21.22 -8.69 14.20
CA ASN A 215 -19.86 -8.77 13.65
C ASN A 215 -19.77 -8.06 12.29
N ARG A 216 -20.77 -8.24 11.42
CA ARG A 216 -20.87 -7.51 10.15
C ARG A 216 -20.79 -6.00 10.36
N GLU A 217 -21.60 -5.45 11.25
CA GLU A 217 -21.59 -4.01 11.53
C GLU A 217 -20.22 -3.55 12.07
N TYR A 218 -19.65 -4.29 13.01
CA TYR A 218 -18.31 -4.02 13.55
C TYR A 218 -17.25 -3.99 12.44
N PHE A 219 -17.20 -5.02 11.60
CA PHE A 219 -16.15 -5.17 10.58
C PHE A 219 -16.33 -4.21 9.40
N VAL A 220 -17.56 -3.82 9.06
CA VAL A 220 -17.80 -2.72 8.11
C VAL A 220 -17.25 -1.41 8.67
N LYS A 221 -17.53 -1.07 9.93
CA LYS A 221 -16.98 0.14 10.58
C LYS A 221 -15.46 0.08 10.73
N LEU A 222 -14.91 -1.11 10.98
CA LEU A 222 -13.47 -1.33 11.02
C LEU A 222 -12.83 -1.04 9.66
N ALA A 223 -13.40 -1.59 8.58
CA ALA A 223 -12.94 -1.36 7.21
C ALA A 223 -13.02 0.13 6.85
N GLU A 224 -14.15 0.80 7.12
CA GLU A 224 -14.30 2.25 6.94
C GLU A 224 -13.21 3.05 7.66
N ARG A 225 -12.88 2.64 8.90
CA ARG A 225 -11.85 3.31 9.68
C ARG A 225 -10.45 3.11 9.10
N VAL A 226 -10.12 1.89 8.64
CA VAL A 226 -8.86 1.61 7.95
C VAL A 226 -8.75 2.44 6.67
N ILE A 227 -9.81 2.47 5.84
CA ILE A 227 -9.87 3.26 4.62
C ILE A 227 -9.64 4.74 4.93
N LYS A 228 -10.27 5.27 5.98
CA LYS A 228 -10.07 6.66 6.41
C LYS A 228 -8.62 6.91 6.84
N LEU A 229 -8.05 6.06 7.70
CA LEU A 229 -6.68 6.23 8.17
C LEU A 229 -5.65 6.23 7.03
N VAL A 230 -5.84 5.38 6.03
CA VAL A 230 -4.89 5.23 4.92
C VAL A 230 -5.16 6.22 3.78
N GLY A 231 -6.42 6.52 3.52
CA GLY A 231 -6.89 7.25 2.34
C GLY A 231 -7.29 8.70 2.55
N GLU A 232 -7.46 9.17 3.79
CA GLU A 232 -7.78 10.57 4.07
C GLU A 232 -6.61 11.48 3.70
N ALA A 233 -6.86 12.43 2.80
CA ALA A 233 -5.87 13.39 2.37
C ALA A 233 -5.76 14.53 3.40
N SER A 234 -4.53 14.90 3.71
CA SER A 234 -4.19 16.04 4.56
C SER A 234 -3.29 17.03 3.80
N GLY A 235 -2.72 18.02 4.49
CA GLY A 235 -1.65 18.86 3.93
C GLY A 235 -0.45 18.03 3.41
N GLU A 236 -0.31 16.78 3.83
CA GLU A 236 0.71 15.83 3.39
C GLU A 236 0.21 14.84 2.31
N GLY A 237 -1.01 15.01 1.80
CA GLY A 237 -1.71 14.00 1.01
C GLY A 237 -2.20 12.83 1.88
N SER A 238 -2.59 11.74 1.22
CA SER A 238 -2.94 10.47 1.88
C SER A 238 -1.77 9.50 1.83
N ALA A 239 -1.80 8.45 2.66
CA ALA A 239 -0.81 7.38 2.53
C ALA A 239 -1.03 6.63 1.21
N TYR A 240 -2.23 6.10 0.97
CA TYR A 240 -2.56 5.48 -0.31
C TYR A 240 -3.96 5.85 -0.76
N ARG A 241 -4.17 5.90 -2.08
CA ARG A 241 -5.51 5.89 -2.64
C ARG A 241 -6.00 4.45 -2.62
N VAL A 242 -7.15 4.21 -1.98
CA VAL A 242 -7.72 2.87 -1.82
C VAL A 242 -8.78 2.66 -2.89
N ASP A 243 -8.65 1.58 -3.66
CA ASP A 243 -9.65 1.12 -4.62
C ASP A 243 -10.35 -0.13 -4.09
N LEU A 244 -11.69 -0.09 -4.10
CA LEU A 244 -12.56 -1.14 -3.58
C LEU A 244 -13.54 -1.64 -4.65
N ARG A 245 -13.34 -1.27 -5.92
CA ARG A 245 -14.25 -1.62 -7.02
C ARG A 245 -14.25 -3.11 -7.34
N LEU A 246 -13.18 -3.82 -6.98
CA LEU A 246 -12.99 -5.25 -7.25
C LEU A 246 -13.58 -6.18 -6.17
N ARG A 247 -14.17 -5.62 -5.10
CA ARG A 247 -14.86 -6.43 -4.08
C ARG A 247 -16.16 -7.02 -4.64
N PRO A 248 -16.70 -8.11 -4.04
CA PRO A 248 -17.98 -8.67 -4.44
C PRO A 248 -19.10 -7.63 -4.56
N ASN A 249 -19.84 -7.67 -5.67
CA ASN A 249 -20.87 -6.70 -6.03
C ASN A 249 -20.36 -5.25 -6.23
N GLY A 250 -19.05 -5.06 -6.36
CA GLY A 250 -18.41 -3.77 -6.63
C GLY A 250 -18.88 -2.66 -5.71
N ARG A 251 -19.25 -1.51 -6.27
CA ARG A 251 -19.63 -0.30 -5.50
C ARG A 251 -20.86 -0.47 -4.62
N VAL A 252 -21.79 -1.36 -4.96
CA VAL A 252 -23.03 -1.58 -4.21
C VAL A 252 -22.90 -2.66 -3.14
N GLY A 253 -21.82 -3.44 -3.19
CA GLY A 253 -21.54 -4.46 -2.18
C GLY A 253 -21.10 -3.88 -0.83
N PRO A 254 -21.27 -4.64 0.27
CA PRO A 254 -20.77 -4.24 1.58
C PRO A 254 -19.24 -4.09 1.55
N LEU A 255 -18.70 -3.29 2.46
CA LEU A 255 -17.25 -3.08 2.55
C LEU A 255 -16.52 -4.32 3.07
N ALA A 256 -17.12 -5.04 4.02
CA ALA A 256 -16.59 -6.27 4.59
C ALA A 256 -17.64 -7.40 4.50
N LEU A 257 -17.19 -8.60 4.18
CA LEU A 257 -17.99 -9.82 4.02
C LEU A 257 -17.48 -10.92 4.93
N SER A 258 -18.36 -11.82 5.37
CA SER A 258 -17.88 -13.02 6.07
C SER A 258 -17.16 -13.93 5.09
N LEU A 259 -16.32 -14.82 5.59
CA LEU A 259 -15.63 -15.80 4.78
C LEU A 259 -16.61 -16.64 3.95
N GLU A 260 -17.69 -17.11 4.57
CA GLU A 260 -18.73 -17.91 3.92
C GLU A 260 -19.45 -17.16 2.80
N GLU A 261 -19.81 -15.90 3.02
CA GLU A 261 -20.41 -15.06 1.98
C GLU A 261 -19.45 -14.79 0.83
N THR A 262 -18.18 -14.55 1.15
CA THR A 262 -17.15 -14.29 0.16
C THR A 262 -16.93 -15.51 -0.73
N VAL A 263 -16.79 -16.71 -0.16
CA VAL A 263 -16.59 -17.96 -0.92
C VAL A 263 -17.79 -18.23 -1.83
N ARG A 264 -18.99 -18.19 -1.28
CA ARG A 264 -20.24 -18.41 -2.04
C ARG A 264 -20.39 -17.45 -3.21
N TYR A 265 -19.98 -16.19 -3.05
CA TYR A 265 -19.99 -15.24 -4.14
C TYR A 265 -19.09 -15.69 -5.31
N TYR A 266 -17.85 -16.10 -5.03
CA TYR A 266 -16.92 -16.52 -6.08
C TYR A 266 -17.29 -17.86 -6.72
N GLU A 267 -17.92 -18.74 -5.95
CA GLU A 267 -18.49 -20.01 -6.42
C GLU A 267 -19.68 -19.78 -7.37
N GLU A 268 -20.71 -19.06 -6.91
CA GLU A 268 -22.02 -19.05 -7.57
C GLU A 268 -22.26 -17.83 -8.47
N THR A 269 -21.66 -16.68 -8.17
CA THR A 269 -22.07 -15.38 -8.73
C THR A 269 -20.98 -14.69 -9.55
N ALA A 270 -19.72 -14.83 -9.16
CA ALA A 270 -18.61 -14.08 -9.75
C ALA A 270 -18.45 -14.37 -11.25
N ARG A 271 -18.26 -13.30 -12.03
CA ARG A 271 -17.94 -13.40 -13.45
C ARG A 271 -16.52 -13.94 -13.64
N PRO A 272 -16.20 -14.53 -14.81
CA PRO A 272 -14.86 -15.04 -15.08
C PRO A 272 -13.73 -14.04 -14.81
N TRP A 273 -13.91 -12.77 -15.18
CA TRP A 273 -12.92 -11.72 -14.93
C TRP A 273 -12.73 -11.40 -13.44
N GLU A 274 -13.77 -11.56 -12.60
CA GLU A 274 -13.67 -11.33 -11.15
C GLU A 274 -12.86 -12.46 -10.49
N ARG A 275 -12.96 -13.68 -11.01
CA ARG A 275 -12.13 -14.81 -10.57
C ARG A 275 -10.68 -14.63 -11.00
N GLN A 276 -10.42 -14.12 -12.21
CA GLN A 276 -9.06 -13.81 -12.68
C GLN A 276 -8.34 -12.79 -11.79
N VAL A 277 -9.06 -11.82 -11.21
CA VAL A 277 -8.47 -10.87 -10.24
C VAL A 277 -7.84 -11.59 -9.04
N LEU A 278 -8.39 -12.74 -8.62
CA LEU A 278 -7.89 -13.51 -7.48
C LEU A 278 -6.54 -14.20 -7.75
N ILE A 279 -6.11 -14.35 -9.02
CA ILE A 279 -4.77 -14.86 -9.36
C ILE A 279 -3.69 -13.97 -8.72
N ARG A 280 -3.95 -12.67 -8.66
CA ARG A 280 -3.07 -11.68 -8.02
C ARG A 280 -3.68 -11.24 -6.69
N SER A 281 -3.95 -12.19 -5.80
CA SER A 281 -4.44 -11.91 -4.45
C SER A 281 -3.54 -12.49 -3.36
N ARG A 282 -3.41 -11.77 -2.24
CA ARG A 282 -2.73 -12.25 -1.02
C ARG A 282 -3.23 -11.54 0.22
N SER A 283 -3.01 -12.13 1.39
CA SER A 283 -3.13 -11.41 2.66
C SER A 283 -2.05 -10.32 2.78
N SER A 284 -2.46 -9.10 3.15
CA SER A 284 -1.55 -7.98 3.44
C SER A 284 -1.58 -7.54 4.90
N ALA A 285 -2.70 -7.70 5.61
CA ALA A 285 -2.82 -7.38 7.02
C ALA A 285 -3.92 -8.20 7.71
N GLY A 286 -3.81 -8.35 9.03
CA GLY A 286 -4.72 -9.14 9.83
C GLY A 286 -4.42 -10.65 9.79
N ASP A 287 -5.45 -11.48 10.00
CA ASP A 287 -5.29 -12.93 10.10
C ASP A 287 -5.14 -13.59 8.73
N ALA A 288 -3.91 -14.01 8.40
CA ALA A 288 -3.59 -14.69 7.14
C ALA A 288 -4.28 -16.06 6.99
N GLY A 289 -4.73 -16.68 8.09
CA GLY A 289 -5.50 -17.92 8.10
C GLY A 289 -6.85 -17.78 7.42
N ILE A 290 -7.50 -16.61 7.52
CA ILE A 290 -8.74 -16.31 6.79
C ILE A 290 -8.48 -16.35 5.28
N PHE A 291 -7.44 -15.65 4.81
CA PHE A 291 -7.09 -15.65 3.39
C PHE A 291 -6.72 -17.05 2.90
N LYS A 292 -5.95 -17.82 3.68
CA LYS A 292 -5.60 -19.20 3.32
C LYS A 292 -6.83 -20.09 3.16
N ASN A 293 -7.81 -19.95 4.05
CA ASN A 293 -9.07 -20.70 3.95
C ASN A 293 -9.88 -20.24 2.72
N PHE A 294 -10.00 -18.93 2.52
CA PHE A 294 -10.64 -18.34 1.35
C PHE A 294 -10.01 -18.83 0.04
N SER A 295 -8.69 -18.66 -0.13
CA SER A 295 -7.97 -18.99 -1.36
C SER A 295 -8.09 -20.47 -1.71
N THR A 296 -7.96 -21.35 -0.71
CA THR A 296 -8.12 -22.81 -0.90
C THR A 296 -9.51 -23.18 -1.41
N ARG A 297 -10.56 -22.53 -0.88
CA ARG A 297 -11.95 -22.84 -1.26
C ARG A 297 -12.32 -22.28 -2.63
N VAL A 298 -11.72 -21.17 -3.05
CA VAL A 298 -12.00 -20.56 -4.35
C VAL A 298 -11.07 -21.03 -5.47
N GLU A 299 -9.95 -21.66 -5.14
CA GLU A 299 -8.95 -22.17 -6.08
C GLU A 299 -9.57 -23.01 -7.22
N PRO A 300 -10.50 -23.96 -6.98
CA PRO A 300 -11.10 -24.75 -8.05
C PRO A 300 -11.90 -23.94 -9.06
N PHE A 301 -12.41 -22.77 -8.67
CA PHE A 301 -13.17 -21.88 -9.57
C PHE A 301 -12.26 -20.85 -10.28
N VAL A 302 -11.11 -20.52 -9.68
CA VAL A 302 -10.09 -19.65 -10.30
C VAL A 302 -9.27 -20.41 -11.33
N PHE A 303 -8.91 -21.66 -11.02
CA PHE A 303 -8.11 -22.54 -11.87
C PHE A 303 -8.93 -23.78 -12.28
N ALA A 304 -10.11 -23.53 -12.85
CA ALA A 304 -11.02 -24.59 -13.28
C ALA A 304 -10.38 -25.47 -14.36
N ALA A 305 -10.32 -26.78 -14.11
CA ALA A 305 -9.65 -27.74 -14.99
C ALA A 305 -10.43 -28.04 -16.29
N ASP A 306 -11.73 -27.78 -16.29
CA ASP A 306 -12.67 -28.03 -17.40
C ASP A 306 -12.89 -26.80 -18.29
N GLN A 307 -12.21 -25.69 -18.02
CA GLN A 307 -12.38 -24.47 -18.81
C GLN A 307 -11.67 -24.58 -20.17
N ASP A 308 -12.44 -24.39 -21.25
CA ASP A 308 -11.87 -24.34 -22.59
C ASP A 308 -10.97 -23.12 -22.79
N VAL A 309 -9.78 -23.34 -23.34
CA VAL A 309 -8.77 -22.30 -23.56
C VAL A 309 -9.28 -21.25 -24.53
N ALA A 310 -10.05 -21.64 -25.56
CA ALA A 310 -10.58 -20.68 -26.52
C ALA A 310 -11.62 -19.75 -25.87
N GLU A 311 -12.51 -20.30 -25.04
CA GLU A 311 -13.48 -19.50 -24.27
C GLU A 311 -12.80 -18.56 -23.26
N ALA A 312 -11.77 -19.04 -22.55
CA ALA A 312 -10.98 -18.21 -21.64
C ALA A 312 -10.30 -17.03 -22.37
N LEU A 313 -9.68 -17.30 -23.53
CA LEU A 313 -9.05 -16.27 -24.35
C LEU A 313 -10.07 -15.28 -24.92
N GLN A 314 -11.25 -15.73 -25.36
CA GLN A 314 -12.30 -14.83 -25.82
C GLN A 314 -12.78 -13.88 -24.71
N ASN A 315 -12.92 -14.38 -23.48
CA ASN A 315 -13.31 -13.55 -22.33
C ASN A 315 -12.26 -12.47 -22.00
N VAL A 316 -10.98 -12.82 -22.08
CA VAL A 316 -9.87 -11.86 -21.91
C VAL A 316 -9.86 -10.82 -23.04
N LEU A 317 -10.00 -11.27 -24.29
CA LEU A 317 -10.03 -10.39 -25.47
C LEU A 317 -11.23 -9.43 -25.45
N CYS A 318 -12.41 -9.89 -25.05
CA CYS A 318 -13.59 -9.03 -24.92
C CYS A 318 -13.40 -7.95 -23.85
N SER A 319 -12.76 -8.31 -22.72
CA SER A 319 -12.44 -7.37 -21.65
C SER A 319 -11.40 -6.33 -22.09
N LYS A 320 -10.40 -6.76 -22.85
CA LYS A 320 -9.38 -5.89 -23.46
C LYS A 320 -9.99 -4.93 -24.50
N GLN A 321 -10.85 -5.42 -25.40
CA GLN A 321 -11.51 -4.58 -26.40
C GLN A 321 -12.33 -3.45 -25.77
N LYS A 322 -12.99 -3.69 -24.63
CA LYS A 322 -13.70 -2.63 -23.90
C LYS A 322 -12.75 -1.55 -23.39
N ILE A 323 -11.57 -1.92 -22.90
CA ILE A 323 -10.54 -0.99 -22.43
C ILE A 323 -9.94 -0.21 -23.60
N ASP A 324 -9.67 -0.88 -24.72
CA ASP A 324 -9.11 -0.25 -25.92
C ASP A 324 -10.08 0.78 -26.54
N LEU A 325 -11.39 0.49 -26.51
CA LEU A 325 -12.43 1.42 -26.98
C LEU A 325 -12.51 2.71 -26.14
N GLU A 326 -12.18 2.65 -24.85
CA GLU A 326 -12.10 3.83 -23.97
C GLU A 326 -10.86 4.71 -24.24
N GLN A 327 -9.89 4.21 -25.02
CA GLN A 327 -8.56 4.81 -25.24
C GLN A 327 -8.35 5.40 -26.65
N ILE A 328 -9.36 5.38 -27.53
CA ILE A 328 -9.27 5.82 -28.94
C ILE A 328 -8.73 7.26 -29.12
N LEU A 329 -8.75 8.08 -28.07
CA LEU A 329 -8.34 9.50 -28.10
C LEU A 329 -6.93 9.77 -27.53
N ALA A 330 -6.20 8.77 -27.03
CA ALA A 330 -4.88 8.99 -26.44
C ALA A 330 -3.79 9.18 -27.52
N ARG A 331 -3.13 10.34 -27.52
CA ARG A 331 -1.94 10.61 -28.36
C ARG A 331 -0.68 10.13 -27.65
N GLY A 332 0.13 9.30 -28.31
CA GLY A 332 1.43 8.84 -27.81
C GLY A 332 1.49 7.33 -27.55
N PHE A 333 2.59 6.86 -26.97
CA PHE A 333 2.75 5.46 -26.56
C PHE A 333 2.37 5.30 -25.08
N ASP A 334 1.25 4.63 -24.81
CA ASP A 334 0.84 4.28 -23.45
C ASP A 334 1.49 2.96 -23.04
N VAL A 335 2.45 3.03 -22.11
CA VAL A 335 3.19 1.85 -21.60
C VAL A 335 2.27 0.85 -20.89
N LYS A 336 1.14 1.31 -20.33
CA LYS A 336 0.20 0.46 -19.59
C LYS A 336 -0.87 -0.14 -20.50
N LEU A 337 -1.55 0.70 -21.27
CA LEU A 337 -2.77 0.36 -22.03
C LEU A 337 -2.55 0.24 -23.54
N GLY A 338 -1.42 0.73 -24.05
CA GLY A 338 -1.09 0.63 -25.46
C GLY A 338 -0.79 -0.81 -25.89
N ARG A 339 -0.75 -1.02 -27.21
CA ARG A 339 -0.38 -2.31 -27.79
C ARG A 339 1.03 -2.73 -27.36
N GLY A 340 1.19 -3.96 -26.90
CA GLY A 340 2.41 -4.48 -26.27
C GLY A 340 2.67 -3.93 -24.85
N GLY A 341 1.70 -3.23 -24.26
CA GLY A 341 1.80 -2.64 -22.93
C GLY A 341 1.59 -3.65 -21.80
N ILE A 342 1.81 -3.18 -20.57
CA ILE A 342 1.74 -4.00 -19.35
C ILE A 342 0.41 -4.76 -19.24
N ARG A 343 -0.72 -4.13 -19.60
CA ARG A 343 -2.04 -4.75 -19.48
C ARG A 343 -2.27 -5.91 -20.45
N GLU A 344 -1.50 -6.02 -21.53
CA GLU A 344 -1.56 -7.17 -22.43
C GLU A 344 -0.77 -8.37 -21.89
N ILE A 345 0.26 -8.11 -21.09
CA ILE A 345 1.10 -9.13 -20.45
C ILE A 345 0.37 -9.70 -19.22
N GLU A 346 -0.30 -8.83 -18.45
CA GLU A 346 -1.15 -9.17 -17.30
C GLU A 346 -2.39 -9.99 -17.67
#